data_AF-A0AAU4KZ24-F1
#
_entry.id   AF-A0AAU4KZ24-F1
#
_cell.length_a   1.000
_cell.length_b   1.000
_cell.length_c   1.000
_cell.angle_alpha   90.00
_cell.angle_beta   90.00
_cell.angle_gamma   90.00
#
_symmetry.space_group_name_H-M   'P 1'
#
loop_
_entity.id
_entity.type
_entity.pdbx_description
1 polymer ?
#
loop_
_entity_poly.entity_id
_entity_poly.type
_entity_poly.pdbx_seq_one_letter_code
_entity_poly.pdbx_strand_id
1 'polypeptide(L)'
;MRTTGFDLGIFEQAVRSYSHGQLPVSELKGPGFPLLGDHFSPVLATLVPFYRLWSSPILLLVAQAALFAVAVVPLASWAQRTAGRTTALVVAFGYGASWGIAQAVGFDFHEVCFAVPLLSFSLAALGEGRLRAAVLWALPLLLVKEDLGLTLAVIGVLVARRGWCGSAWPRPLSASWGHCWKSSSSFRRSAPAGSTRTGTASARAGSPGPRSRGCSPPHAASLWCCCWPRNK
;
A
#
# COMPACT_ATOMS: atom_id res chain seq x y z
N MET A 1 29.68 6.63 10.95
CA MET A 1 29.39 8.05 10.66
C MET A 1 28.34 8.50 11.66
N ARG A 2 28.65 9.52 12.49
CA ARG A 2 27.83 10.01 13.62
C ARG A 2 26.97 11.20 13.16
N THR A 3 25.93 10.95 12.37
CA THR A 3 25.00 12.00 11.90
C THR A 3 23.57 11.84 12.43
N THR A 4 23.31 10.82 13.25
CA THR A 4 21.98 10.27 13.65
C THR A 4 21.10 11.21 14.50
N GLY A 5 21.14 12.50 14.23
CA GLY A 5 20.44 13.52 15.01
C GLY A 5 20.54 14.91 14.43
N PHE A 6 21.44 15.14 13.47
CA PHE A 6 21.56 16.46 12.82
C PHE A 6 20.32 16.76 11.99
N ASP A 7 19.95 15.86 11.08
CA ASP A 7 18.76 16.01 10.23
C ASP A 7 17.48 15.98 11.06
N LEU A 8 17.41 15.07 12.04
CA LEU A 8 16.30 15.00 12.98
C LEU A 8 16.10 16.33 13.73
N GLY A 9 17.18 16.96 14.18
CA GLY A 9 17.13 18.26 14.85
C GLY A 9 16.63 19.38 13.93
N ILE A 10 17.06 19.40 12.66
CA ILE A 10 16.61 20.38 11.68
C ILE A 10 15.09 20.25 11.44
N PHE A 11 14.60 19.03 11.22
CA PHE A 11 13.16 18.81 11.02
C PHE A 11 12.34 19.10 12.26
N GLU A 12 12.88 18.82 13.44
CA GLU A 12 12.22 19.15 14.69
C GLU A 12 12.06 20.67 14.88
N GLN A 13 13.10 21.45 14.58
CA GLN A 13 13.04 22.92 14.57
C GLN A 13 12.01 23.45 13.56
N ALA A 14 11.89 22.80 12.40
CA ALA A 14 10.88 23.12 11.39
C ALA A 14 9.46 22.95 11.95
N VAL A 15 9.14 21.77 12.51
CA VAL A 15 7.81 21.48 13.08
C VAL A 15 7.52 22.37 14.30
N ARG A 16 8.53 22.64 15.12
CA ARG A 16 8.42 23.55 16.27
C ARG A 16 8.09 24.97 15.83
N SER A 17 8.72 25.49 14.77
CA SER A 17 8.39 26.82 14.24
C SER A 17 6.94 26.88 13.78
N TYR A 18 6.48 25.87 13.02
CA TYR A 18 5.08 25.77 12.61
C TYR A 18 4.11 25.66 13.80
N SER A 19 4.50 24.98 14.88
CA SER A 19 3.63 24.85 16.06
C SER A 19 3.40 26.17 16.78
N HIS A 20 4.30 27.14 16.61
CA HIS A 20 4.17 28.53 17.08
C HIS A 20 3.58 29.48 16.02
N GLY A 21 3.13 28.95 14.87
CA GLY A 21 2.58 29.76 13.77
C GLY A 21 3.62 30.57 13.00
N GLN A 22 4.89 30.19 13.09
CA GLN A 22 6.00 30.85 12.41
C GLN A 22 6.44 30.04 11.18
N LEU A 23 7.10 30.72 10.23
CA LEU A 23 7.77 30.04 9.12
C LEU A 23 8.93 29.17 9.66
N PRO A 24 9.21 28.02 9.03
CA PRO A 24 10.18 27.09 9.57
C PRO A 24 11.61 27.62 9.39
N VAL A 25 12.32 27.70 10.51
CA VAL A 25 13.73 28.11 10.57
C VAL A 25 14.56 27.04 11.28
N SER A 26 15.87 27.02 11.03
CA SER A 26 16.79 26.10 11.72
C SER A 26 18.10 26.77 12.15
N GLU A 27 18.26 26.91 13.47
CA GLU A 27 19.50 27.38 14.10
C GLU A 27 20.69 26.42 13.88
N LEU A 28 20.41 25.14 13.57
CA LEU A 28 21.45 24.16 13.23
C LEU A 28 22.07 24.38 11.85
N LYS A 29 21.31 24.97 10.91
CA LYS A 29 21.83 25.39 9.58
C LYS A 29 22.40 26.80 9.60
N GLY A 30 21.97 27.63 10.54
CA GLY A 30 22.49 28.97 10.79
C GLY A 30 21.44 29.84 11.48
N PRO A 31 21.84 30.96 12.10
CA PRO A 31 20.89 31.82 12.83
C PRO A 31 19.72 32.26 11.94
N GLY A 32 18.48 31.91 12.32
CA GLY A 32 17.27 32.24 11.57
C GLY A 32 17.18 31.67 10.15
N PHE A 33 17.93 30.61 9.81
CA PHE A 33 18.00 30.10 8.45
C PHE A 33 16.64 29.58 7.95
N PRO A 34 16.06 30.13 6.85
CA PRO A 34 14.73 29.75 6.37
C PRO A 34 14.75 28.40 5.66
N LEU A 35 14.01 27.42 6.21
CA LEU A 35 14.05 26.05 5.71
C LEU A 35 13.28 25.85 4.40
N LEU A 36 12.16 26.53 4.19
CA LEU A 36 11.35 26.38 2.96
C LEU A 36 12.07 26.83 1.69
N GLY A 37 13.05 27.73 1.81
CA GLY A 37 13.88 28.17 0.67
C GLY A 37 14.97 27.18 0.30
N ASP A 38 15.32 26.28 1.22
CA ASP A 38 16.34 25.24 1.04
C ASP A 38 15.70 23.90 0.67
N HIS A 39 14.67 23.48 1.41
CA HIS A 39 13.87 22.27 1.17
C HIS A 39 12.37 22.59 1.31
N PHE A 40 11.64 22.43 0.20
CA PHE A 40 10.23 22.74 0.15
C PHE A 40 9.41 21.55 0.67
N SER A 41 9.21 21.52 1.99
CA SER A 41 8.45 20.48 2.69
C SER A 41 7.29 21.01 3.56
N PRO A 42 6.31 21.76 3.01
CA PRO A 42 5.13 22.21 3.77
C PRO A 42 4.34 21.10 4.48
N VAL A 43 4.41 19.85 4.00
CA VAL A 43 3.71 18.71 4.60
C VAL A 43 4.02 18.53 6.08
N LEU A 44 5.20 18.97 6.55
CA LEU A 44 5.59 18.88 7.96
C LEU A 44 4.63 19.61 8.90
N ALA A 45 3.92 20.63 8.41
CA ALA A 45 2.87 21.30 9.17
C ALA A 45 1.75 20.34 9.63
N THR A 46 1.55 19.21 8.94
CA THR A 46 0.58 18.18 9.35
C THR A 46 0.94 17.48 10.66
N LEU A 47 2.22 17.53 11.09
CA LEU A 47 2.68 16.99 12.38
C LEU A 47 2.41 17.91 13.56
N VAL A 48 2.13 19.20 13.32
CA VAL A 48 1.89 20.21 14.36
C VAL A 48 0.88 19.80 15.43
N PRO A 49 -0.34 19.30 15.11
CA PRO A 49 -1.29 18.92 16.16
C PRO A 49 -0.74 17.84 17.08
N PHE A 50 0.01 16.87 16.55
CA PHE A 50 0.62 15.81 17.34
C PHE A 50 1.82 16.32 18.15
N TYR A 51 2.64 17.20 17.54
CA TYR A 51 3.78 17.80 18.20
C TYR A 51 3.39 18.74 19.36
N ARG A 52 2.22 19.39 19.27
CA ARG A 52 1.65 20.16 20.39
C ARG A 52 1.22 19.29 21.57
N LEU A 53 0.84 18.04 21.32
CA LEU A 53 0.53 17.06 22.38
C LEU A 53 1.80 16.45 22.96
N TRP A 54 2.82 16.22 22.12
CA TRP A 54 4.10 15.65 22.53
C TRP A 54 5.26 16.32 21.78
N SER A 55 5.84 17.34 22.39
CA SER A 55 6.92 18.13 21.78
C SER A 55 8.27 17.43 21.94
N SER A 56 8.51 16.39 21.13
CA SER A 56 9.73 15.59 21.14
C SER A 56 10.17 15.20 19.72
N PRO A 57 11.48 15.18 19.41
CA PRO A 57 12.00 14.63 18.16
C PRO A 57 11.60 13.16 17.93
N ILE A 58 11.37 12.40 19.00
CA ILE A 58 10.94 11.00 18.91
C ILE A 58 9.58 10.88 18.20
N LEU A 59 8.71 11.89 18.33
CA LEU A 59 7.42 11.92 17.63
C LEU A 59 7.60 11.82 16.10
N LEU A 60 8.62 12.48 15.56
CA LEU A 60 8.90 12.47 14.13
C LEU A 60 9.30 11.06 13.67
N LEU A 61 10.16 10.38 14.43
CA LEU A 61 10.56 8.99 14.15
C LEU A 61 9.37 8.04 14.22
N VAL A 62 8.50 8.20 15.23
CA VAL A 62 7.27 7.40 15.36
C VAL A 62 6.31 7.67 14.20
N ALA A 63 6.13 8.94 13.80
CA ALA A 63 5.29 9.31 12.67
C ALA A 63 5.81 8.70 11.36
N GLN A 64 7.12 8.75 11.12
CA GLN A 64 7.77 8.12 9.97
C GLN A 64 7.51 6.61 9.93
N ALA A 65 7.74 5.90 11.04
CA ALA A 65 7.46 4.46 11.14
C ALA A 65 5.98 4.14 10.90
N ALA A 66 5.07 4.96 11.44
CA ALA A 66 3.63 4.80 11.25
C ALA A 66 3.21 5.01 9.78
N LEU A 67 3.77 6.02 9.10
CA LEU A 67 3.49 6.29 7.69
C LEU A 67 3.96 5.13 6.79
N PHE A 68 5.15 4.58 7.05
CA PHE A 68 5.62 3.39 6.34
C PHE A 68 4.74 2.17 6.60
N ALA A 69 4.27 1.98 7.83
CA ALA A 69 3.34 0.90 8.17
C ALA A 69 2.00 1.08 7.44
N VAL A 70 1.45 2.29 7.39
CA VAL A 70 0.20 2.60 6.66
C VAL A 70 0.34 2.31 5.17
N ALA A 71 1.51 2.58 4.58
CA ALA A 71 1.71 2.44 3.15
C ALA A 71 1.53 1.00 2.61
N VAL A 72 1.72 -0.04 3.44
CA VAL A 72 1.51 -1.43 3.02
C VAL A 72 0.03 -1.76 2.81
N VAL A 73 -0.86 -1.08 3.52
CA VAL A 73 -2.31 -1.39 3.58
C VAL A 73 -2.96 -1.34 2.19
N PRO A 74 -2.86 -0.26 1.39
CA PRO A 74 -3.47 -0.23 0.07
C PRO A 74 -2.88 -1.26 -0.90
N LEU A 75 -1.57 -1.55 -0.80
CA LEU A 75 -0.89 -2.52 -1.66
C LEU A 75 -1.37 -3.95 -1.36
N ALA A 76 -1.35 -4.36 -0.10
CA ALA A 76 -1.80 -5.68 0.33
C ALA A 76 -3.30 -5.86 0.06
N SER A 77 -4.10 -4.81 0.29
CA SER A 77 -5.53 -4.83 0.01
C SER A 77 -5.83 -5.00 -1.48
N TRP A 78 -5.10 -4.28 -2.34
CA TRP A 78 -5.23 -4.39 -3.79
C TRP A 78 -4.77 -5.76 -4.29
N ALA A 79 -3.64 -6.28 -3.78
CA ALA A 79 -3.15 -7.62 -4.07
C ALA A 79 -4.17 -8.70 -3.65
N GLN A 80 -4.81 -8.55 -2.49
CA GLN A 80 -5.84 -9.48 -2.02
C GLN A 80 -7.03 -9.54 -2.96
N ARG A 81 -7.52 -8.38 -3.42
CA ARG A 81 -8.64 -8.30 -4.37
C ARG A 81 -8.29 -8.87 -5.75
N THR A 82 -7.04 -8.75 -6.18
CA THR A 82 -6.63 -9.10 -7.55
C THR A 82 -6.15 -10.55 -7.68
N ALA A 83 -5.46 -11.07 -6.65
CA ALA A 83 -4.76 -12.35 -6.72
C ALA A 83 -4.95 -13.24 -5.46
N GLY A 84 -5.80 -12.82 -4.53
CA GLY A 84 -6.15 -13.60 -3.34
C GLY A 84 -5.21 -13.43 -2.15
N ARG A 85 -5.52 -14.15 -1.06
CA ARG A 85 -4.90 -13.96 0.26
C ARG A 85 -3.40 -14.25 0.28
N THR A 86 -2.94 -15.29 -0.41
CA THR A 86 -1.52 -15.66 -0.43
C THR A 86 -0.67 -14.54 -1.02
N THR A 87 -1.08 -13.98 -2.16
CA THR A 87 -0.36 -12.86 -2.79
C THR A 87 -0.36 -11.62 -1.90
N ALA A 88 -1.47 -11.33 -1.21
CA ALA A 88 -1.52 -10.22 -0.25
C ALA A 88 -0.51 -10.38 0.89
N LEU A 89 -0.37 -11.59 1.43
CA LEU A 89 0.62 -11.90 2.47
C LEU A 89 2.05 -11.78 1.95
N VAL A 90 2.32 -12.28 0.73
CA VAL A 90 3.63 -12.14 0.09
C VAL A 90 3.98 -10.67 -0.14
N VAL A 91 3.04 -9.86 -0.61
CA VAL A 91 3.24 -8.41 -0.82
C VAL A 91 3.47 -7.71 0.52
N ALA A 92 2.67 -8.00 1.54
CA ALA A 92 2.80 -7.36 2.85
C ALA A 92 4.12 -7.71 3.53
N PHE A 93 4.48 -9.01 3.55
CA PHE A 93 5.73 -9.46 4.12
C PHE A 93 6.92 -8.99 3.30
N GLY A 94 6.86 -9.08 1.97
CA GLY A 94 7.90 -8.61 1.07
C GLY A 94 8.17 -7.11 1.21
N TYR A 95 7.13 -6.29 1.37
CA TYR A 95 7.27 -4.86 1.67
C TYR A 95 7.95 -4.64 3.02
N GLY A 96 7.42 -5.26 4.09
CA GLY A 96 7.93 -5.05 5.46
C GLY A 96 9.33 -5.59 5.69
N ALA A 97 9.69 -6.70 5.04
CA ALA A 97 11.01 -7.31 5.08
C ALA A 97 11.98 -6.71 4.04
N SER A 98 11.53 -5.77 3.21
CA SER A 98 12.41 -5.16 2.21
C SER A 98 13.50 -4.34 2.89
N TRP A 99 14.73 -4.49 2.38
CA TRP A 99 15.87 -3.73 2.86
C TRP A 99 15.64 -2.23 2.80
N GLY A 100 15.00 -1.73 1.73
CA GLY A 100 14.70 -0.31 1.57
C GLY A 100 13.82 0.26 2.68
N ILE A 101 12.76 -0.46 3.07
CA ILE A 101 11.88 -0.02 4.17
C ILE A 101 12.61 -0.14 5.51
N ALA A 102 13.35 -1.22 5.74
CA ALA A 102 14.13 -1.38 6.96
C ALA A 102 15.17 -0.25 7.14
N GLN A 103 15.88 0.11 6.07
CA GLN A 103 16.84 1.22 6.08
C GLN A 103 16.15 2.57 6.28
N ALA A 104 15.04 2.83 5.58
CA ALA A 104 14.31 4.08 5.72
C ALA A 104 13.74 4.29 7.14
N VAL A 105 13.31 3.22 7.81
CA VAL A 105 12.86 3.27 9.21
C VAL A 105 14.04 3.41 10.17
N GLY A 106 15.18 2.80 9.88
CA GLY A 106 16.39 2.83 10.72
C GLY A 106 17.23 4.10 10.59
N PHE A 107 16.89 4.99 9.65
CA PHE A 107 17.56 6.26 9.44
C PHE A 107 16.83 7.41 10.14
N ASP A 108 17.46 8.59 10.19
CA ASP A 108 16.84 9.80 10.74
C ASP A 108 15.54 10.16 10.00
N PHE A 109 14.76 11.05 10.60
CA PHE A 109 13.50 11.48 10.01
C PHE A 109 13.72 12.19 8.67
N HIS A 110 12.94 11.80 7.65
CA HIS A 110 12.89 12.43 6.34
C HIS A 110 11.45 12.65 5.92
N GLU A 111 11.13 13.82 5.38
CA GLU A 111 9.82 14.20 4.87
C GLU A 111 9.31 13.24 3.79
N VAL A 112 10.21 12.55 3.08
CA VAL A 112 9.88 11.54 2.07
C VAL A 112 9.03 10.39 2.66
N CYS A 113 9.03 10.16 3.97
CA CYS A 113 8.14 9.19 4.61
C CYS A 113 6.65 9.46 4.34
N PHE A 114 6.24 10.73 4.12
CA PHE A 114 4.88 11.08 3.72
C PHE A 114 4.55 10.66 2.29
N ALA A 115 5.54 10.62 1.39
CA ALA A 115 5.34 10.26 0.00
C ALA A 115 4.94 8.78 -0.14
N VAL A 116 5.46 7.90 0.70
CA VAL A 116 5.28 6.44 0.56
C VAL A 116 3.82 6.00 0.67
N PRO A 117 3.04 6.40 1.70
CA PRO A 117 1.62 6.07 1.73
C PRO A 117 0.83 6.76 0.61
N LEU A 118 1.15 8.01 0.26
CA LEU A 118 0.49 8.72 -0.85
C LEU A 118 0.66 7.98 -2.18
N LEU A 119 1.88 7.55 -2.47
CA LEU A 119 2.21 6.75 -3.64
C LEU A 119 1.53 5.39 -3.60
N SER A 120 1.51 4.72 -2.46
CA SER A 120 0.92 3.39 -2.36
C SER A 120 -0.60 3.41 -2.56
N PHE A 121 -1.30 4.41 -2.01
CA PHE A 121 -2.72 4.65 -2.29
C PHE A 121 -2.96 5.04 -3.76
N SER A 122 -2.10 5.90 -4.32
CA SER A 122 -2.19 6.32 -5.71
C SER A 122 -2.06 5.14 -6.68
N LEU A 123 -1.04 4.30 -6.48
CA LEU A 123 -0.76 3.13 -7.31
C LEU A 123 -1.83 2.05 -7.17
N ALA A 124 -2.32 1.78 -5.95
CA ALA A 124 -3.44 0.86 -5.75
C ALA A 124 -4.70 1.35 -6.47
N ALA A 125 -5.03 2.64 -6.37
CA ALA A 125 -6.16 3.23 -7.08
C ALA A 125 -5.99 3.18 -8.62
N LEU A 126 -4.77 3.40 -9.12
CA LEU A 126 -4.44 3.28 -10.54
C LEU A 126 -4.61 1.84 -11.03
N GLY A 127 -4.15 0.86 -10.25
CA GLY A 127 -4.33 -0.57 -10.50
C GLY A 127 -5.80 -0.99 -10.57
N GLU A 128 -6.66 -0.38 -9.74
CA GLU A 128 -8.11 -0.55 -9.75
C GLU A 128 -8.83 0.21 -10.88
N GLY A 129 -8.11 0.97 -11.71
CA GLY A 129 -8.71 1.82 -12.75
C GLY A 129 -9.43 3.07 -12.22
N ARG A 130 -9.26 3.41 -10.94
CA ARG A 130 -9.84 4.59 -10.28
C ARG A 130 -8.96 5.81 -10.52
N LEU A 131 -8.88 6.24 -11.78
CA LEU A 131 -7.95 7.28 -12.25
C LEU A 131 -8.02 8.59 -11.44
N ARG A 132 -9.23 9.06 -11.10
CA ARG A 132 -9.41 10.27 -10.28
C ARG A 132 -8.80 10.12 -8.89
N ALA A 133 -9.00 8.97 -8.25
CA ALA A 133 -8.44 8.70 -6.93
C ALA A 133 -6.90 8.59 -7.00
N ALA A 134 -6.35 8.00 -8.07
CA ALA A 134 -4.91 7.94 -8.27
C ALA A 134 -4.27 9.34 -8.31
N VAL A 135 -4.89 10.27 -9.05
CA VAL A 135 -4.44 11.67 -9.11
C VAL A 135 -4.60 12.36 -7.76
N LEU A 136 -5.77 12.24 -7.11
CA LEU A 136 -6.01 12.89 -5.82
C LEU A 136 -5.03 12.44 -4.73
N TRP A 137 -4.62 11.18 -4.73
CA TRP A 137 -3.58 10.69 -3.81
C TRP A 137 -2.16 11.12 -4.19
N ALA A 138 -1.89 11.36 -5.48
CA ALA A 138 -0.57 11.80 -5.93
C ALA A 138 -0.38 13.33 -5.80
N LEU A 139 -1.43 14.13 -5.91
CA LEU A 139 -1.33 15.60 -5.86
C LEU A 139 -0.62 16.14 -4.60
N PRO A 140 -0.87 15.62 -3.38
CA PRO A 140 -0.20 16.09 -2.18
C PRO A 140 1.32 15.86 -2.16
N LEU A 141 1.87 15.05 -3.07
CA LEU A 141 3.32 14.87 -3.21
C LEU A 141 4.06 16.19 -3.47
N LEU A 142 3.39 17.16 -4.13
CA LEU A 142 3.93 18.50 -4.35
C LEU A 142 4.22 19.27 -3.06
N LEU A 143 3.59 18.88 -1.94
CA LEU A 143 3.80 19.48 -0.63
C LEU A 143 4.83 18.71 0.21
N VAL A 144 5.21 17.51 -0.24
CA VAL A 144 6.15 16.65 0.48
C VAL A 144 7.57 17.09 0.18
N LYS A 145 7.92 17.15 -1.09
CA LYS A 145 9.26 17.52 -1.55
C LYS A 145 9.23 18.05 -2.98
N GLU A 146 10.08 19.02 -3.27
CA GLU A 146 10.17 19.71 -4.56
C GLU A 146 10.44 18.77 -5.75
N ASP A 147 11.26 17.74 -5.58
CA ASP A 147 11.65 16.79 -6.63
C ASP A 147 10.57 15.74 -6.93
N LEU A 148 9.58 15.57 -6.05
CA LEU A 148 8.47 14.62 -6.26
C LEU A 148 7.47 15.09 -7.32
N GLY A 149 7.60 16.32 -7.83
CA GLY A 149 6.85 16.79 -8.99
C GLY A 149 7.07 15.92 -10.23
N LEU A 150 8.27 15.35 -10.41
CA LEU A 150 8.54 14.41 -11.50
C LEU A 150 7.78 13.09 -11.30
N THR A 151 7.72 12.57 -10.08
CA THR A 151 6.94 11.37 -9.76
C THR A 151 5.45 11.58 -10.05
N LEU A 152 4.90 12.75 -9.66
CA LEU A 152 3.54 13.12 -10.00
C LEU A 152 3.32 13.19 -11.52
N ALA A 153 4.27 13.75 -12.27
CA ALA A 153 4.18 13.82 -13.73
C ALA A 153 4.13 12.42 -14.36
N VAL A 154 4.94 11.47 -13.88
CA VAL A 154 4.91 10.07 -14.34
C VAL A 154 3.55 9.44 -14.05
N ILE A 155 3.00 9.62 -12.85
CA ILE A 155 1.65 9.12 -12.51
C ILE A 155 0.60 9.75 -13.43
N GLY A 156 0.71 11.05 -13.70
CA GLY A 156 -0.14 11.77 -14.65
C GLY A 156 -0.12 11.17 -16.06
N VAL A 157 1.07 10.83 -16.57
CA VAL A 157 1.23 10.15 -17.86
C VAL A 157 0.58 8.77 -17.84
N LEU A 158 0.78 7.98 -16.79
CA LEU A 158 0.17 6.65 -16.65
C LEU A 158 -1.37 6.75 -16.63
N VAL A 159 -1.91 7.73 -15.91
CA VAL A 159 -3.34 8.02 -15.86
C VAL A 159 -3.88 8.45 -17.23
N ALA A 160 -3.19 9.37 -17.93
CA ALA A 160 -3.60 9.85 -19.24
C ALA A 160 -3.62 8.71 -20.27
N ARG A 161 -2.56 7.89 -20.32
CA ARG A 161 -2.49 6.71 -21.20
C ARG A 161 -3.63 5.72 -20.95
N ARG A 162 -3.93 5.44 -19.68
CA ARG A 162 -5.01 4.52 -19.31
C ARG A 162 -6.40 5.09 -19.57
N GLY A 163 -6.57 6.41 -19.40
CA GLY A 163 -7.81 7.13 -19.71
C GLY A 163 -8.10 7.17 -21.21
N TRP A 164 -7.08 7.41 -22.04
CA TRP A 164 -7.20 7.39 -23.51
C TRP A 164 -7.56 6.00 -24.03
N CYS A 165 -6.89 4.94 -23.56
CA CYS A 165 -7.26 3.57 -23.95
C CYS A 165 -8.64 3.16 -23.43
N GLY A 166 -9.06 3.64 -22.25
CA GLY A 166 -10.38 3.35 -21.67
C GLY A 166 -11.54 4.12 -22.31
N SER A 167 -11.28 5.26 -22.97
CA SER A 167 -12.30 6.04 -23.70
C SER A 167 -12.76 5.38 -25.00
N ALA A 168 -12.04 4.37 -25.49
CA ALA A 168 -12.44 3.54 -26.63
C ALA A 168 -13.35 2.36 -26.23
N TRP A 169 -13.74 2.22 -24.95
CA TRP A 169 -14.62 1.16 -24.46
C TRP A 169 -15.80 1.74 -23.66
N PRO A 170 -17.06 1.38 -23.96
CA PRO A 170 -18.21 1.87 -23.22
C PRO A 170 -18.11 1.46 -21.74
N ARG A 171 -18.14 2.44 -20.83
CA ARG A 171 -18.16 2.18 -19.39
C ARG A 171 -19.59 1.84 -18.96
N PRO A 172 -19.88 0.66 -18.38
CA PRO A 172 -21.09 0.52 -17.61
C PRO A 172 -20.96 1.41 -16.37
N LEU A 173 -21.86 2.40 -16.29
CA LEU A 173 -22.09 3.18 -15.08
C LEU A 173 -22.61 2.22 -14.01
N SER A 174 -21.81 1.95 -12.97
CA SER A 174 -22.40 1.63 -11.67
C SER A 174 -21.64 2.35 -10.58
N ALA A 175 -22.29 3.41 -10.12
CA ALA A 175 -22.15 3.89 -8.76
C ALA A 175 -22.77 2.82 -7.84
N SER A 176 -21.97 2.20 -7.00
CA SER A 176 -22.41 1.86 -5.64
C SER A 176 -21.19 1.76 -4.75
N TRP A 177 -20.90 2.88 -4.07
CA TRP A 177 -20.18 2.83 -2.82
C TRP A 177 -21.23 2.54 -1.75
N GLY A 178 -21.18 1.35 -1.18
CA GLY A 178 -22.08 0.91 -0.12
C GLY A 178 -21.37 -0.10 0.77
N HIS A 179 -20.87 0.39 1.90
CA HIS A 179 -20.63 -0.30 3.17
C HIS A 179 -20.62 -1.84 3.15
N CYS A 180 -19.44 -2.44 3.35
CA CYS A 180 -19.34 -3.75 3.99
C CYS A 180 -18.14 -3.77 4.95
N TRP A 181 -18.26 -3.00 6.03
CA TRP A 181 -17.48 -3.21 7.24
C TRP A 181 -18.47 -3.68 8.30
N LYS A 182 -18.69 -5.00 8.40
CA LYS A 182 -19.20 -5.66 9.62
C LYS A 182 -19.22 -7.18 9.44
N SER A 183 -18.77 -7.83 10.52
CA SER A 183 -19.03 -9.21 10.92
C SER A 183 -18.17 -10.33 10.32
N SER A 184 -17.19 -10.74 11.11
CA SER A 184 -16.87 -12.15 11.27
C SER A 184 -16.58 -12.45 12.74
N SER A 185 -17.63 -12.39 13.56
CA SER A 185 -17.70 -13.10 14.84
C SER A 185 -18.41 -14.43 14.63
N SER A 186 -17.65 -15.52 14.51
CA SER A 186 -18.13 -16.87 14.85
C SER A 186 -16.94 -17.81 14.99
N PHE A 187 -16.19 -17.64 16.08
CA PHE A 187 -15.31 -18.67 16.61
C PHE A 187 -16.18 -19.80 17.19
N ARG A 188 -16.46 -20.81 16.37
CA ARG A 188 -17.14 -22.02 16.83
C ARG A 188 -16.08 -22.95 17.45
N ARG A 189 -16.13 -23.11 18.77
CA ARG A 189 -15.42 -24.17 19.51
C ARG A 189 -15.92 -25.53 19.03
N SER A 190 -15.01 -26.44 18.73
CA SER A 190 -15.28 -27.87 18.64
C SER A 190 -14.31 -28.58 19.58
N ALA A 191 -14.81 -28.99 20.75
CA ALA A 191 -14.16 -29.99 21.60
C ALA A 191 -14.60 -31.39 21.14
N PRO A 192 -13.75 -32.42 21.18
CA PRO A 192 -14.16 -33.78 20.90
C PRO A 192 -14.66 -34.47 22.18
N ALA A 193 -15.90 -34.96 22.16
CA ALA A 193 -16.41 -35.93 23.11
C ALA A 193 -16.33 -37.32 22.47
N GLY A 194 -15.67 -38.27 23.13
CA GLY A 194 -15.68 -39.67 22.75
C GLY A 194 -16.90 -40.42 23.30
N SER A 195 -17.31 -41.48 22.61
CA SER A 195 -17.92 -42.65 23.25
C SER A 195 -17.87 -43.88 22.32
N THR A 196 -17.19 -44.89 22.83
CA THR A 196 -17.35 -46.34 22.67
C THR A 196 -18.70 -46.87 22.14
N ARG A 197 -18.68 -47.89 21.24
CA ARG A 197 -19.04 -49.32 21.50
C ARG A 197 -19.33 -50.14 20.23
N THR A 198 -18.61 -51.25 20.10
CA THR A 198 -19.03 -52.65 19.77
C THR A 198 -19.97 -52.97 18.60
N GLY A 199 -19.58 -53.97 17.78
CA GLY A 199 -20.54 -54.93 17.20
C GLY A 199 -20.25 -55.53 15.81
N THR A 200 -19.52 -56.65 15.78
CA THR A 200 -19.75 -57.89 14.99
C THR A 200 -20.22 -57.89 13.51
N ALA A 201 -19.35 -58.50 12.68
CA ALA A 201 -19.58 -59.68 11.82
C ALA A 201 -20.34 -59.64 10.47
N SER A 202 -19.65 -60.18 9.46
CA SER A 202 -20.10 -61.19 8.46
C SER A 202 -20.74 -60.78 7.11
N ALA A 203 -19.90 -60.84 6.07
CA ALA A 203 -19.98 -61.70 4.87
C ALA A 203 -21.01 -61.49 3.73
N ARG A 204 -20.43 -61.61 2.50
CA ARG A 204 -20.99 -62.00 1.18
C ARG A 204 -21.91 -61.00 0.50
N ALA A 205 -22.00 -60.93 -0.83
CA ALA A 205 -21.26 -61.36 -2.02
C ALA A 205 -22.11 -60.84 -3.19
N GLY A 206 -21.52 -60.34 -4.28
CA GLY A 206 -22.30 -60.01 -5.47
C GLY A 206 -21.68 -58.96 -6.40
N SER A 207 -20.83 -59.43 -7.31
CA SER A 207 -20.58 -58.85 -8.64
C SER A 207 -21.16 -59.84 -9.67
N PRO A 208 -21.55 -59.48 -10.91
CA PRO A 208 -20.67 -58.80 -11.88
C PRO A 208 -21.36 -57.85 -12.90
N GLY A 209 -20.57 -57.11 -13.69
CA GLY A 209 -21.07 -56.49 -14.93
C GLY A 209 -20.20 -55.34 -15.46
N PRO A 210 -19.60 -55.44 -16.67
CA PRO A 210 -18.50 -54.58 -17.11
C PRO A 210 -18.96 -53.39 -17.95
N ARG A 211 -18.31 -52.22 -17.82
CA ARG A 211 -18.17 -51.27 -18.94
C ARG A 211 -16.76 -50.69 -18.97
N SER A 212 -16.18 -50.88 -20.14
CA SER A 212 -14.83 -50.53 -20.58
C SER A 212 -14.74 -49.10 -21.11
N ARG A 213 -13.49 -48.58 -21.12
CA ARG A 213 -12.93 -47.45 -21.91
C ARG A 213 -13.15 -46.05 -21.29
N GLY A 214 -12.14 -45.20 -21.12
CA GLY A 214 -10.76 -45.22 -21.61
C GLY A 214 -9.88 -44.16 -20.93
N CYS A 215 -8.58 -44.27 -21.22
CA CYS A 215 -7.44 -43.60 -20.60
C CYS A 215 -7.39 -42.07 -20.78
N SER A 216 -6.63 -41.43 -19.87
CA SER A 216 -6.30 -39.99 -19.77
C SER A 216 -5.13 -39.55 -20.71
N PRO A 217 -4.59 -38.31 -20.60
CA PRO A 217 -4.35 -37.30 -21.68
C PRO A 217 -2.87 -37.30 -22.19
N PRO A 218 -2.35 -36.36 -23.04
CA PRO A 218 -2.01 -34.95 -22.66
C PRO A 218 -2.04 -33.92 -23.85
N HIS A 219 -1.41 -32.74 -23.65
CA HIS A 219 -1.12 -31.59 -24.55
C HIS A 219 -1.99 -30.33 -24.28
N ALA A 220 -1.54 -29.36 -23.49
CA ALA A 220 -0.44 -28.39 -23.69
C ALA A 220 -0.86 -27.13 -24.47
N ALA A 221 -0.73 -26.01 -23.74
CA ALA A 221 -0.22 -24.72 -24.17
C ALA A 221 -1.09 -23.74 -24.99
N SER A 222 -1.03 -22.50 -24.48
CA SER A 222 -0.90 -21.23 -25.21
C SER A 222 -2.05 -20.75 -26.09
N LEU A 223 -2.83 -19.79 -25.58
CA LEU A 223 -3.29 -18.64 -26.37
C LEU A 223 -3.23 -17.36 -25.53
N TRP A 224 -2.01 -16.84 -25.36
CA TRP A 224 -1.76 -15.41 -25.36
C TRP A 224 -1.77 -14.96 -26.84
N CYS A 225 -2.75 -14.16 -27.24
CA CYS A 225 -2.73 -13.37 -28.47
C CYS A 225 -3.76 -12.26 -28.32
N CYS A 226 -3.34 -11.01 -28.13
CA CYS A 226 -2.90 -10.08 -29.17
C CYS A 226 -4.01 -9.06 -29.45
N CYS A 227 -3.84 -7.85 -28.91
CA CYS A 227 -4.49 -6.66 -29.43
C CYS A 227 -3.41 -5.61 -29.66
N TRP A 228 -2.72 -5.73 -30.79
CA TRP A 228 -1.90 -4.67 -31.39
C TRP A 228 -2.53 -4.35 -32.75
N PRO A 229 -2.75 -3.07 -33.10
CA PRO A 229 -3.45 -2.72 -34.33
C PRO A 229 -2.51 -2.84 -35.53
N ARG A 230 -2.96 -3.54 -36.58
CA ARG A 230 -2.36 -3.47 -37.91
C ARG A 230 -2.73 -2.12 -38.54
N ASN A 231 -1.73 -1.37 -38.99
CA ASN A 231 -1.91 -0.36 -40.02
C ASN A 231 -1.42 -0.91 -41.36
N LYS A 232 -2.07 -0.42 -42.42
CA LYS A 232 -2.02 -0.88 -43.81
C LYS A 232 -0.61 -0.84 -44.42
#